data_AF-A0A8T3QUD6-F1
#
_entry.id   AF-A0A8T3QUD6-F1
#
_cell.length_a   1.000
_cell.length_b   1.000
_cell.length_c   1.000
_cell.angle_alpha   90.00
_cell.angle_beta   90.00
_cell.angle_gamma   90.00
#
_symmetry.space_group_name_H-M   'P 1'
#
loop_
_entity.id
_entity.type
_entity.pdbx_description
1 polymer ?
#
loop_
_entity_poly.entity_id
_entity_poly.type
_entity_poly.pdbx_seq_one_letter_code
_entity_poly.pdbx_strand_id
1 'polypeptide(L)'
;MPSAVAMLGAIDEWLPGATADSLRGHVQGARTGDGAIEAHLHPAARPIRIEASDTGSVVVSALTVPVGPGYHTFVANLLERMGDELSIRWAPLATPSSVAAGRVRSPAATAATEGSIDPTGAFGSGDRRDAERGHLGWLRSALIAVRDARRQRAEGLHLATPPGDRFTFAGAVATVLGPRDDAWLERALADPRVAADVWPWVADAMDARYLLGRALSLLWLEVRWRTPSDAAETALADEVLGLLRRAYPLEPNLAWPWTEWRELLELRGLRDQATRQLVDRGAGPLVGGAAADGVQLVGYRRRPVTIIHEGWALEVPGSFTGTRTAEEWSGGEAGRSISLAGVETAQGGQPMSADLFLRQVAGHLGHEAIEHDDGGVRGRARLALDTSSGVEVAAVEGFSAVRGRGAAIRIEIDEPQDWKWALDTWRRLRPA
;
A
#
# COMPACT_ATOMS: atom_id res chain seq x y z
N MET A 1 21.84 -31.44 -0.68
CA MET A 1 21.02 -30.25 -0.94
C MET A 1 20.34 -29.89 0.38
N PRO A 2 20.40 -28.63 0.83
CA PRO A 2 19.65 -28.20 2.02
C PRO A 2 18.15 -28.44 1.81
N SER A 3 17.40 -28.70 2.88
CA SER A 3 15.94 -28.71 2.81
C SER A 3 15.41 -27.28 2.60
N ALA A 4 14.18 -27.15 2.10
CA ALA A 4 13.54 -25.84 1.93
C ALA A 4 13.55 -25.01 3.23
N VAL A 5 13.26 -25.65 4.37
CA VAL A 5 13.29 -25.02 5.70
C VAL A 5 14.68 -24.52 6.06
N ALA A 6 15.72 -25.34 5.86
CA ALA A 6 17.09 -24.95 6.16
C ALA A 6 17.56 -23.80 5.25
N MET A 7 17.20 -23.84 3.97
CA MET A 7 17.52 -22.78 3.00
C MET A 7 16.86 -21.45 3.39
N LEU A 8 15.56 -21.47 3.68
CA LEU A 8 14.85 -20.27 4.12
C LEU A 8 15.42 -19.76 5.46
N GLY A 9 15.76 -20.63 6.40
CA GLY A 9 16.43 -20.23 7.65
C GLY A 9 17.74 -19.47 7.42
N ALA A 10 18.57 -19.91 6.47
CA ALA A 10 19.81 -19.21 6.12
C ALA A 10 19.56 -17.84 5.47
N ILE A 11 18.57 -17.74 4.58
CA ILE A 11 18.18 -16.47 3.95
C ILE A 11 17.68 -15.47 4.99
N ASP A 12 16.85 -15.93 5.92
CA ASP A 12 16.26 -15.17 7.01
C ASP A 12 17.31 -14.57 7.95
N GLU A 13 18.39 -15.31 8.23
CA GLU A 13 19.54 -14.83 9.01
C GLU A 13 20.42 -13.84 8.23
N TRP A 14 20.59 -14.07 6.93
CA TRP A 14 21.46 -13.28 6.07
C TRP A 14 20.89 -11.89 5.75
N LEU A 15 19.57 -11.81 5.53
CA LEU A 15 18.88 -10.62 5.03
C LEU A 15 19.21 -9.33 5.80
N PRO A 16 19.07 -9.25 7.15
CA PRO A 16 19.31 -8.01 7.88
C PRO A 16 20.71 -7.43 7.69
N GLY A 17 21.74 -8.28 7.61
CA GLY A 17 23.12 -7.86 7.43
C GLY A 17 23.42 -7.37 6.01
N ALA A 18 22.71 -7.88 5.00
CA ALA A 18 23.01 -7.62 3.60
C ALA A 18 22.28 -6.41 3.01
N THR A 19 21.16 -6.00 3.60
CA THR A 19 20.26 -4.96 3.07
C THR A 19 20.60 -3.52 3.48
N ALA A 20 21.66 -3.32 4.27
CA ALA A 20 22.01 -2.01 4.86
C ALA A 20 20.76 -1.31 5.49
N ASP A 21 20.64 0.01 5.37
CA ASP A 21 19.52 0.81 5.89
C ASP A 21 18.21 0.67 5.06
N SER A 22 18.18 -0.20 4.04
CA SER A 22 17.02 -0.33 3.14
C SER A 22 15.92 -1.22 3.72
N LEU A 23 16.24 -2.12 4.65
CA LEU A 23 15.24 -3.01 5.25
C LEU A 23 14.31 -2.24 6.18
N ARG A 24 13.02 -2.20 5.83
CA ARG A 24 11.95 -1.56 6.63
C ARG A 24 11.16 -2.55 7.46
N GLY A 25 10.93 -3.73 6.90
CA GLY A 25 10.03 -4.72 7.47
C GLY A 25 10.49 -6.12 7.13
N HIS A 26 10.90 -6.84 8.16
CA HIS A 26 11.20 -8.25 8.15
C HIS A 26 11.26 -8.71 9.60
N VAL A 27 10.55 -9.77 9.93
CA VAL A 27 10.62 -10.38 11.26
C VAL A 27 11.30 -11.71 11.09
N GLN A 28 12.52 -11.83 11.62
CA GLN A 28 13.28 -13.07 11.56
C GLN A 28 12.47 -14.21 12.17
N GLY A 29 12.41 -15.34 11.48
CA GLY A 29 11.63 -16.52 11.83
C GLY A 29 10.16 -16.43 11.43
N ALA A 30 9.64 -15.25 11.08
CA ALA A 30 8.26 -15.13 10.59
C ALA A 30 8.14 -15.69 9.18
N ARG A 31 7.04 -16.38 8.93
CA ARG A 31 6.69 -16.96 7.62
C ARG A 31 5.27 -16.57 7.28
N THR A 32 4.99 -16.45 5.99
CA THR A 32 3.62 -16.36 5.48
C THR A 32 2.88 -17.68 5.74
N GLY A 33 1.55 -17.70 5.57
CA GLY A 33 0.74 -18.90 5.81
C GLY A 33 1.14 -20.12 4.96
N ASP A 34 1.81 -19.89 3.84
CA ASP A 34 2.37 -20.88 2.93
C ASP A 34 3.90 -21.07 3.08
N GLY A 35 4.51 -20.51 4.12
CA GLY A 35 5.90 -20.80 4.51
C GLY A 35 6.98 -19.93 3.85
N ALA A 36 6.63 -18.88 3.10
CA ALA A 36 7.59 -17.98 2.45
C ALA A 36 8.16 -16.91 3.40
N ILE A 37 9.25 -16.29 2.96
CA ILE A 37 9.81 -15.07 3.58
C ILE A 37 9.32 -13.85 2.81
N GLU A 38 8.91 -12.82 3.52
CA GLU A 38 8.63 -11.50 2.97
C GLU A 38 9.58 -10.45 3.55
N ALA A 39 10.19 -9.65 2.66
CA ALA A 39 11.10 -8.57 3.02
C ALA A 39 10.66 -7.26 2.36
N HIS A 40 10.44 -6.23 3.17
CA HIS A 40 10.05 -4.89 2.74
C HIS A 40 11.29 -4.00 2.64
N LEU A 41 11.65 -3.59 1.42
CA LEU A 41 12.85 -2.76 1.17
C LEU A 41 12.52 -1.30 0.78
N HIS A 42 11.29 -1.02 0.34
CA HIS A 42 10.88 0.33 -0.03
C HIS A 42 9.37 0.52 0.15
N PRO A 43 8.88 1.68 0.66
CA PRO A 43 7.43 1.94 0.86
C PRO A 43 6.57 1.80 -0.39
N ALA A 44 7.12 2.19 -1.55
CA ALA A 44 6.44 2.06 -2.84
C ALA A 44 6.48 0.65 -3.45
N ALA A 45 7.28 -0.27 -2.89
CA ALA A 45 7.39 -1.64 -3.40
C ALA A 45 6.47 -2.59 -2.64
N ARG A 46 6.03 -3.64 -3.33
CA ARG A 46 5.53 -4.84 -2.64
C ARG A 46 6.70 -5.55 -1.94
N PRO A 47 6.44 -6.35 -0.89
CA PRO A 47 7.47 -7.18 -0.29
C PRO A 47 8.14 -8.05 -1.35
N ILE A 48 9.46 -8.20 -1.26
CA ILE A 48 10.14 -9.28 -1.97
C ILE A 48 9.73 -10.56 -1.27
N ARG A 49 9.22 -11.50 -2.05
CA ARG A 49 8.77 -12.79 -1.57
C ARG A 49 9.72 -13.88 -2.04
N ILE A 50 10.17 -14.69 -1.10
CA ILE A 50 11.17 -15.74 -1.31
C ILE A 50 10.59 -17.07 -0.85
N GLU A 51 10.56 -18.04 -1.77
CA GLU A 51 10.05 -19.39 -1.55
C GLU A 51 11.14 -20.39 -1.89
N ALA A 52 11.26 -21.47 -1.11
CA ALA A 52 12.18 -22.56 -1.39
C ALA A 52 11.40 -23.86 -1.65
N SER A 53 11.80 -24.61 -2.66
CA SER A 53 11.26 -25.93 -2.95
C SER A 53 12.07 -27.03 -2.25
N ASP A 54 11.44 -28.18 -2.03
CA ASP A 54 12.12 -29.38 -1.51
C ASP A 54 13.18 -29.93 -2.48
N THR A 55 13.14 -29.50 -3.75
CA THR A 55 14.17 -29.81 -4.76
C THR A 55 15.42 -28.94 -4.64
N GLY A 56 15.45 -28.00 -3.69
CA GLY A 56 16.58 -27.12 -3.41
C GLY A 56 16.68 -25.91 -4.34
N SER A 57 15.63 -25.59 -5.09
CA SER A 57 15.54 -24.35 -5.86
C SER A 57 14.80 -23.26 -5.10
N VAL A 58 15.19 -22.01 -5.29
CA VAL A 58 14.54 -20.84 -4.67
C VAL A 58 13.85 -20.01 -5.74
N VAL A 59 12.59 -19.67 -5.51
CA VAL A 59 11.78 -18.78 -6.34
C VAL A 59 11.73 -17.41 -5.67
N VAL A 60 11.92 -16.36 -6.47
CA VAL A 60 11.77 -14.98 -6.01
C VAL A 60 10.70 -14.26 -6.81
N SER A 61 9.87 -13.50 -6.10
CA SER A 61 8.91 -12.58 -6.68
C SER A 61 9.17 -11.16 -6.18
N ALA A 62 9.50 -10.25 -7.08
CA ALA A 62 9.80 -8.86 -6.76
C ALA A 62 9.22 -7.91 -7.83
N LEU A 63 8.41 -6.94 -7.41
CA LEU A 63 7.87 -5.90 -8.28
C LEU A 63 8.66 -4.59 -8.08
N THR A 64 9.61 -4.30 -8.96
CA THR A 64 10.52 -3.15 -8.82
C THR A 64 10.09 -1.89 -9.58
N VAL A 65 9.25 -2.07 -10.61
CA VAL A 65 8.80 -0.98 -11.50
C VAL A 65 8.19 0.24 -10.80
N PRO A 66 7.47 0.11 -9.66
CA PRO A 66 6.92 1.27 -8.97
C PRO A 66 7.97 2.21 -8.37
N VAL A 67 9.15 1.67 -8.05
CA VAL A 67 10.20 2.40 -7.32
C VAL A 67 11.20 3.03 -8.28
N GLY A 68 11.51 2.33 -9.37
CA GLY A 68 12.41 2.82 -10.41
C GLY A 68 13.63 1.93 -10.66
N PRO A 69 14.41 2.25 -11.69
CA PRO A 69 15.52 1.41 -12.14
C PRO A 69 16.66 1.30 -11.11
N GLY A 70 16.87 2.30 -10.25
CA GLY A 70 17.90 2.24 -9.21
C GLY A 70 17.60 1.18 -8.15
N TYR A 71 16.33 1.11 -7.74
CA TYR A 71 15.84 0.04 -6.88
C TYR A 71 15.94 -1.33 -7.54
N HIS A 72 15.66 -1.43 -8.85
CA HIS A 72 15.79 -2.68 -9.58
C HIS A 72 17.23 -3.20 -9.56
N THR A 73 18.22 -2.36 -9.90
CA THR A 73 19.64 -2.73 -9.84
C THR A 73 20.03 -3.15 -8.42
N PHE A 74 19.58 -2.42 -7.40
CA PHE A 74 19.82 -2.78 -6.00
C PHE A 74 19.29 -4.17 -5.65
N VAL A 75 18.05 -4.49 -6.01
CA VAL A 75 17.45 -5.80 -5.75
C VAL A 75 18.14 -6.90 -6.54
N ALA A 76 18.49 -6.68 -7.81
CA ALA A 76 19.23 -7.64 -8.61
C ALA A 76 20.57 -8.00 -7.96
N ASN A 77 21.35 -6.98 -7.56
CA ASN A 77 22.64 -7.18 -6.88
C ASN A 77 22.48 -7.85 -5.50
N LEU A 78 21.40 -7.56 -4.77
CA LEU A 78 21.11 -8.22 -3.51
C LEU A 78 20.86 -9.72 -3.70
N LEU A 79 20.09 -10.09 -4.73
CA LEU A 79 19.76 -11.48 -5.05
C LEU A 79 20.97 -12.25 -5.60
N GLU A 80 21.81 -11.61 -6.42
CA GLU A 80 23.07 -12.19 -6.89
C GLU A 80 24.00 -12.51 -5.73
N ARG A 81 24.24 -11.54 -4.83
CA ARG A 81 25.04 -11.75 -3.62
C ARG A 81 24.48 -12.83 -2.71
N MET A 82 23.16 -12.86 -2.51
CA MET A 82 22.49 -13.91 -1.74
C MET A 82 22.70 -15.29 -2.40
N GLY A 83 22.61 -15.33 -3.73
CA GLY A 83 22.92 -16.47 -4.57
C GLY A 83 24.30 -17.06 -4.29
N ASP A 84 25.31 -16.19 -4.37
CA ASP A 84 26.71 -16.58 -4.23
C ASP A 84 27.06 -16.95 -2.78
N GLU A 85 26.70 -16.12 -1.81
CA GLU A 85 27.07 -16.30 -0.40
C GLU A 85 26.36 -17.51 0.24
N LEU A 86 25.12 -17.81 -0.16
CA LEU A 86 24.34 -18.94 0.35
C LEU A 86 24.31 -20.15 -0.58
N SER A 87 25.00 -20.08 -1.73
CA SER A 87 24.99 -21.13 -2.77
C SER A 87 23.58 -21.51 -3.22
N ILE A 88 22.71 -20.51 -3.40
CA ILE A 88 21.32 -20.71 -3.81
C ILE A 88 21.24 -21.01 -5.30
N ARG A 89 20.46 -22.04 -5.63
CA ARG A 89 20.03 -22.30 -7.01
C ARG A 89 18.71 -21.60 -7.27
N TRP A 90 18.73 -20.49 -8.00
CA TRP A 90 17.52 -19.79 -8.42
C TRP A 90 16.70 -20.61 -9.43
N ALA A 91 15.38 -20.59 -9.29
CA ALA A 91 14.48 -21.04 -10.32
C ALA A 91 14.58 -20.11 -11.56
N PRO A 92 14.37 -20.62 -12.79
CA PRO A 92 14.40 -19.80 -13.99
C PRO A 92 13.46 -18.59 -13.89
N LEU A 93 13.88 -17.46 -14.47
CA LEU A 93 13.03 -16.29 -14.59
C LEU A 93 11.89 -16.60 -15.57
N ALA A 94 10.65 -16.48 -15.11
CA ALA A 94 9.48 -16.45 -15.96
C ALA A 94 9.20 -14.99 -16.33
N THR A 95 9.19 -14.69 -17.63
CA THR A 95 8.66 -13.41 -18.11
C THR A 95 7.13 -13.47 -18.00
N PRO A 96 6.47 -12.63 -17.18
CA PRO A 96 5.02 -12.61 -17.15
C PRO A 96 4.48 -12.17 -18.51
N SER A 97 3.38 -12.78 -18.94
CA SER A 97 2.58 -12.26 -20.04
C SER A 97 2.13 -10.84 -19.69
N SER A 98 2.29 -9.88 -20.60
CA SER A 98 2.10 -8.44 -20.36
C SER A 98 0.90 -8.12 -19.46
N VAL A 99 1.17 -7.57 -18.27
CA VAL A 99 0.12 -7.15 -17.34
C VAL A 99 -0.54 -5.89 -17.91
N ALA A 100 -1.73 -6.03 -18.48
CA ALA A 100 -2.55 -4.89 -18.86
C ALA A 100 -2.86 -4.07 -17.59
N ALA A 101 -2.44 -2.81 -17.57
CA ALA A 101 -2.59 -1.88 -16.45
C ALA A 101 -4.05 -1.44 -16.17
N GLY A 102 -5.04 -2.27 -16.53
CA GLY A 102 -6.46 -1.91 -16.52
C GLY A 102 -7.30 -2.50 -15.40
N ARG A 103 -6.97 -3.66 -14.83
CA ARG A 103 -7.73 -4.29 -13.73
C ARG A 103 -6.82 -5.30 -13.02
N VAL A 104 -6.23 -4.89 -11.91
CA VAL A 104 -5.65 -5.86 -10.97
C VAL A 104 -6.84 -6.52 -10.27
N ARG A 105 -7.34 -7.62 -10.84
CA ARG A 105 -8.01 -8.63 -10.02
C ARG A 105 -6.99 -9.07 -8.98
N SER A 106 -7.35 -9.09 -7.70
CA SER A 106 -6.62 -9.92 -6.74
C SER A 106 -6.45 -11.29 -7.40
N PRO A 107 -5.23 -11.82 -7.56
CA PRO A 107 -5.09 -13.20 -7.92
C PRO A 107 -5.62 -13.99 -6.71
N ALA A 108 -6.87 -14.44 -6.80
CA ALA A 108 -7.23 -15.67 -6.13
C ALA A 108 -6.17 -16.69 -6.55
N ALA A 109 -5.52 -17.32 -5.57
CA ALA A 109 -4.44 -18.28 -5.74
C ALA A 109 -4.72 -19.21 -6.94
N THR A 110 -4.19 -18.86 -8.12
CA THR A 110 -4.40 -19.61 -9.35
C THR A 110 -3.02 -19.89 -9.91
N ALA A 111 -2.65 -21.16 -9.77
CA ALA A 111 -1.48 -21.87 -10.28
C ALA A 111 -0.13 -21.21 -9.95
N ALA A 112 0.67 -21.93 -9.15
CA ALA A 112 2.09 -21.69 -9.00
C ALA A 112 2.73 -21.49 -10.38
N THR A 113 3.10 -20.25 -10.71
CA THR A 113 4.04 -20.01 -11.79
C THR A 113 5.37 -20.61 -11.33
N GLU A 114 5.82 -21.68 -11.99
CA GLU A 114 7.09 -22.38 -11.72
C GLU A 114 8.35 -21.53 -12.05
N GLY A 115 8.31 -20.21 -11.85
CA GLY A 115 9.43 -19.32 -12.16
C GLY A 115 9.36 -17.98 -11.47
N SER A 116 10.53 -17.38 -11.31
CA SER A 116 10.71 -16.06 -10.70
C SER A 116 10.09 -14.98 -11.59
N ILE A 117 9.25 -14.10 -11.05
CA ILE A 117 8.52 -13.11 -11.86
C ILE A 117 9.35 -11.84 -12.03
N ASP A 118 9.67 -11.50 -13.28
CA ASP A 118 10.31 -10.25 -13.67
C ASP A 118 9.48 -9.47 -14.70
N PRO A 119 8.68 -8.47 -14.27
CA PRO A 119 7.90 -7.66 -15.20
C PRO A 119 8.75 -6.79 -16.14
N THR A 120 10.04 -6.58 -15.83
CA THR A 120 10.95 -5.78 -16.66
C THR A 120 11.77 -6.62 -17.64
N GLY A 121 11.95 -7.91 -17.34
CA GLY A 121 12.82 -8.83 -18.09
C GLY A 121 14.32 -8.56 -17.92
N ALA A 122 14.73 -7.70 -16.98
CA ALA A 122 16.11 -7.25 -16.77
C ALA A 122 16.80 -7.82 -15.52
N PHE A 123 16.10 -8.54 -14.63
CA PHE A 123 16.71 -9.13 -13.43
C PHE A 123 17.86 -10.08 -13.77
N GLY A 124 17.74 -10.81 -14.88
CA GLY A 124 18.76 -11.75 -15.31
C GLY A 124 19.99 -11.09 -15.95
N SER A 125 19.91 -9.82 -16.38
CA SER A 125 21.05 -9.14 -16.99
C SER A 125 21.85 -8.31 -15.99
N GLY A 126 21.22 -7.79 -14.93
CA GLY A 126 21.85 -6.87 -13.99
C GLY A 126 22.30 -5.55 -14.63
N ASP A 127 22.04 -5.34 -15.93
CA ASP A 127 22.49 -4.17 -16.68
C ASP A 127 21.52 -3.01 -16.46
N ARG A 128 22.07 -1.90 -15.97
CA ARG A 128 21.36 -0.65 -15.75
C ARG A 128 20.56 -0.17 -16.97
N ARG A 129 21.10 -0.27 -18.18
CA ARG A 129 20.44 0.18 -19.40
C ARG A 129 19.25 -0.70 -19.75
N ASP A 130 19.32 -1.99 -19.46
CA ASP A 130 18.21 -2.91 -19.64
C ASP A 130 17.09 -2.58 -18.65
N ALA A 131 17.44 -2.36 -17.38
CA ALA A 131 16.50 -1.93 -16.35
C ALA A 131 15.78 -0.65 -16.76
N GLU A 132 16.50 0.41 -17.17
CA GLU A 132 15.90 1.67 -17.62
C GLU A 132 14.96 1.49 -18.82
N ARG A 133 15.37 0.71 -19.83
CA ARG A 133 14.51 0.43 -20.99
C ARG A 133 13.24 -0.31 -20.60
N GLY A 134 13.35 -1.33 -19.74
CA GLY A 134 12.21 -2.09 -19.23
C GLY A 134 11.24 -1.19 -18.45
N HIS A 135 11.76 -0.34 -17.57
CA HIS A 135 10.95 0.60 -16.78
C HIS A 135 10.24 1.64 -17.65
N LEU A 136 10.90 2.20 -18.67
CA LEU A 136 10.26 3.12 -19.62
C LEU A 136 9.20 2.42 -20.48
N GLY A 137 9.45 1.17 -20.88
CA GLY A 137 8.48 0.34 -21.60
C GLY A 137 7.21 0.08 -20.76
N TRP A 138 7.39 -0.29 -19.50
CA TRP A 138 6.29 -0.46 -18.54
C TRP A 138 5.52 0.86 -18.34
N LEU A 139 6.23 1.96 -18.11
CA LEU A 139 5.63 3.27 -17.83
C LEU A 139 4.78 3.75 -19.02
N ARG A 140 5.28 3.59 -20.25
CA ARG A 140 4.51 3.90 -21.46
C ARG A 140 3.20 3.11 -21.51
N SER A 141 3.25 1.80 -21.29
CA SER A 141 2.06 0.93 -21.30
C SER A 141 1.06 1.33 -20.21
N ALA A 142 1.56 1.65 -19.01
CA ALA A 142 0.73 2.07 -17.89
C ALA A 142 0.06 3.43 -18.15
N LEU A 143 0.80 4.41 -18.70
CA LEU A 143 0.25 5.72 -19.06
C LEU A 143 -0.85 5.62 -20.13
N ILE A 144 -0.68 4.73 -21.12
CA ILE A 144 -1.73 4.45 -22.13
C ILE A 144 -2.99 3.92 -21.46
N ALA A 145 -2.85 2.94 -20.55
CA ALA A 145 -4.00 2.39 -19.83
C ALA A 145 -4.71 3.44 -18.96
N VAL A 146 -3.95 4.31 -18.28
CA VAL A 146 -4.50 5.44 -17.52
C VAL A 146 -5.30 6.36 -18.44
N ARG A 147 -4.73 6.76 -19.58
CA ARG A 147 -5.43 7.62 -20.56
C ARG A 147 -6.70 6.97 -21.10
N ASP A 148 -6.65 5.69 -21.43
CA ASP A 148 -7.79 4.99 -22.00
C ASP A 148 -8.91 4.81 -20.95
N ALA A 149 -8.55 4.57 -19.69
CA ALA A 149 -9.49 4.59 -18.57
C ALA A 149 -10.09 6.00 -18.34
N ARG A 150 -9.28 7.07 -18.40
CA ARG A 150 -9.75 8.47 -18.33
C ARG A 150 -10.77 8.78 -19.43
N ARG A 151 -10.53 8.31 -20.67
CA ARG A 151 -11.48 8.48 -21.80
C ARG A 151 -12.82 7.78 -21.56
N GLN A 152 -12.82 6.72 -20.76
CA GLN A 152 -14.02 6.02 -20.30
C GLN A 152 -14.63 6.65 -19.03
N ARG A 153 -14.17 7.86 -18.65
CA ARG A 153 -14.59 8.61 -17.45
C ARG A 153 -14.31 7.87 -16.14
N ALA A 154 -13.30 6.99 -16.13
CA ALA A 154 -12.82 6.42 -14.88
C ALA A 154 -12.13 7.50 -14.02
N GLU A 155 -12.36 7.43 -12.72
CA GLU A 155 -11.80 8.30 -11.69
C GLU A 155 -10.98 7.49 -10.69
N GLY A 156 -10.21 8.17 -9.83
CA GLY A 156 -9.40 7.50 -8.82
C GLY A 156 -8.37 6.54 -9.41
N LEU A 157 -7.74 6.92 -10.53
CA LEU A 157 -6.74 6.08 -11.20
C LEU A 157 -5.41 6.12 -10.46
N HIS A 158 -4.73 4.98 -10.41
CA HIS A 158 -3.46 4.85 -9.70
C HIS A 158 -2.39 4.30 -10.64
N LEU A 159 -1.20 4.89 -10.57
CA LEU A 159 0.01 4.47 -11.24
C LEU A 159 1.07 4.20 -10.18
N ALA A 160 1.65 3.00 -10.19
CA ALA A 160 2.71 2.60 -9.26
C ALA A 160 2.35 2.61 -7.76
N THR A 161 1.12 2.93 -7.32
CA THR A 161 0.81 2.85 -5.89
C THR A 161 0.64 1.41 -5.43
N PRO A 162 0.99 1.07 -4.17
CA PRO A 162 0.74 -0.24 -3.60
C PRO A 162 -0.74 -0.65 -3.71
N PRO A 163 -1.04 -1.96 -3.89
CA PRO A 163 -2.41 -2.44 -3.93
C PRO A 163 -3.09 -2.37 -2.54
N GLY A 164 -4.42 -2.43 -2.53
CA GLY A 164 -5.24 -2.51 -1.31
C GLY A 164 -5.96 -1.21 -0.97
N ASP A 165 -5.23 -0.09 -0.91
CA ASP A 165 -5.78 1.21 -0.54
C ASP A 165 -5.96 2.09 -1.78
N ARG A 166 -7.12 2.74 -1.89
CA ARG A 166 -7.43 3.72 -2.93
C ARG A 166 -7.52 5.10 -2.31
N PHE A 167 -6.82 6.05 -2.91
CA PHE A 167 -6.64 7.37 -2.35
C PHE A 167 -7.57 8.36 -3.02
N THR A 168 -8.14 9.27 -2.24
CA THR A 168 -8.87 10.42 -2.77
C THR A 168 -7.87 11.52 -3.11
N PHE A 169 -7.81 11.96 -4.37
CA PHE A 169 -6.89 13.00 -4.81
C PHE A 169 -7.52 13.89 -5.88
N ALA A 170 -6.93 15.08 -6.08
CA ALA A 170 -7.25 15.93 -7.21
C ALA A 170 -6.23 15.67 -8.31
N GLY A 171 -6.68 15.44 -9.55
CA GLY A 171 -5.81 15.16 -10.69
C GLY A 171 -6.28 13.98 -11.53
N ALA A 172 -5.49 13.66 -12.54
CA ALA A 172 -5.75 12.57 -13.47
C ALA A 172 -5.35 11.20 -12.90
N VAL A 173 -4.25 11.14 -12.15
CA VAL A 173 -3.69 9.88 -11.62
C VAL A 173 -2.91 10.09 -10.32
N ALA A 174 -3.05 9.17 -9.37
CA ALA A 174 -2.21 9.09 -8.18
C ALA A 174 -0.91 8.34 -8.47
N THR A 175 0.21 8.81 -7.91
CA THR A 175 1.51 8.15 -7.96
C THR A 175 2.09 8.02 -6.56
N VAL A 176 3.17 7.27 -6.39
CA VAL A 176 3.86 7.15 -5.09
C VAL A 176 4.53 8.45 -4.64
N LEU A 177 4.70 9.42 -5.55
CA LEU A 177 5.22 10.75 -5.29
C LEU A 177 4.14 11.84 -5.51
N GLY A 178 2.88 11.51 -5.21
CA GLY A 178 1.76 12.44 -5.28
C GLY A 178 0.99 12.41 -6.60
N PRO A 179 -0.15 13.11 -6.67
CA PRO A 179 -0.98 13.08 -7.87
C PRO A 179 -0.33 13.84 -9.03
N ARG A 180 -0.84 13.56 -10.23
CA ARG A 180 -0.49 14.24 -11.47
C ARG A 180 -1.77 14.67 -12.19
N ASP A 181 -1.72 15.84 -12.81
CA ASP A 181 -2.84 16.40 -13.55
C ASP A 181 -2.89 15.87 -15.00
N ASP A 182 -3.96 16.22 -15.73
CA ASP A 182 -4.11 15.82 -17.13
C ASP A 182 -3.00 16.42 -18.01
N ALA A 183 -2.52 17.63 -17.69
CA ALA A 183 -1.44 18.27 -18.44
C ALA A 183 -0.12 17.51 -18.33
N TRP A 184 0.21 17.00 -17.14
CA TRP A 184 1.33 16.10 -16.92
C TRP A 184 1.14 14.78 -17.69
N LEU A 185 -0.07 14.19 -17.65
CA LEU A 185 -0.35 12.93 -18.34
C LEU A 185 -0.10 13.04 -19.85
N GLU A 186 -0.56 14.12 -20.48
CA GLU A 186 -0.34 14.33 -21.92
C GLU A 186 1.15 14.55 -22.25
N ARG A 187 1.91 15.28 -21.42
CA ARG A 187 3.37 15.41 -21.59
C ARG A 187 4.08 14.06 -21.43
N ALA A 188 3.70 13.28 -20.43
CA ALA A 188 4.25 11.97 -20.14
C ALA A 188 3.99 10.95 -21.27
N LEU A 189 2.83 11.04 -21.92
CA LEU A 189 2.50 10.21 -23.09
C LEU A 189 3.31 10.60 -24.33
N ALA A 190 3.56 11.89 -24.52
CA ALA A 190 4.39 12.39 -25.61
C ALA A 190 5.87 12.01 -25.44
N ASP A 191 6.40 12.13 -24.22
CA ASP A 191 7.74 11.68 -23.84
C ASP A 191 7.75 11.02 -22.45
N PRO A 192 7.76 9.67 -22.37
CA PRO A 192 7.79 8.95 -21.10
C PRO A 192 8.99 9.25 -20.22
N ARG A 193 10.08 9.82 -20.75
CA ARG A 193 11.24 10.20 -19.93
C ARG A 193 10.92 11.34 -18.97
N VAL A 194 9.99 12.22 -19.34
CA VAL A 194 9.51 13.30 -18.47
C VAL A 194 8.77 12.75 -17.26
N ALA A 195 8.19 11.55 -17.37
CA ALA A 195 7.50 10.86 -16.29
C ALA A 195 8.41 10.06 -15.37
N ALA A 196 9.75 10.12 -15.54
CA ALA A 196 10.68 9.51 -14.58
C ALA A 196 10.60 10.17 -13.19
N ASP A 197 9.96 11.34 -13.08
CA ASP A 197 9.66 12.06 -11.84
C ASP A 197 8.64 11.35 -10.92
N VAL A 198 8.06 10.22 -11.35
CA VAL A 198 7.22 9.36 -10.51
C VAL A 198 8.02 8.30 -9.75
N TRP A 199 9.29 8.11 -10.09
CA TRP A 199 10.15 7.11 -9.47
C TRP A 199 10.93 7.68 -8.29
N PRO A 200 10.74 7.15 -7.07
CA PRO A 200 11.50 7.58 -5.90
C PRO A 200 12.99 7.18 -5.95
N TRP A 201 13.36 6.15 -6.72
CA TRP A 201 14.74 5.68 -6.79
C TRP A 201 15.19 5.44 -8.23
N VAL A 202 15.76 6.49 -8.83
CA VAL A 202 16.28 6.43 -10.20
C VAL A 202 17.75 6.03 -10.24
N ALA A 203 18.66 6.68 -9.51
CA ALA A 203 20.10 6.42 -9.61
C ALA A 203 20.51 5.10 -8.94
N ASP A 204 21.60 4.47 -9.37
CA ASP A 204 22.20 3.30 -8.69
C ASP A 204 23.02 3.72 -7.45
N ALA A 205 22.48 4.66 -6.67
CA ALA A 205 23.11 5.21 -5.47
C ALA A 205 22.04 5.49 -4.41
N MET A 206 22.43 5.33 -3.14
CA MET A 206 21.63 5.74 -1.99
C MET A 206 21.98 7.19 -1.61
N ASP A 207 21.78 8.10 -2.55
CA ASP A 207 22.14 9.52 -2.45
C ASP A 207 21.02 10.37 -1.79
N ALA A 208 21.18 11.70 -1.81
CA ALA A 208 20.20 12.65 -1.28
C ALA A 208 18.81 12.47 -1.91
N ARG A 209 18.75 12.16 -3.21
CA ARG A 209 17.50 12.02 -3.98
C ARG A 209 16.81 10.71 -3.66
N TYR A 210 17.56 9.62 -3.49
CA TYR A 210 17.02 8.38 -2.95
C TYR A 210 16.37 8.60 -1.57
N LEU A 211 17.09 9.25 -0.65
CA LEU A 211 16.59 9.48 0.71
C LEU A 211 15.34 10.38 0.70
N LEU A 212 15.35 11.45 -0.10
CA LEU A 212 14.19 12.34 -0.27
C LEU A 212 13.00 11.60 -0.94
N GLY A 213 13.24 10.82 -2.00
CA GLY A 213 12.21 10.05 -2.71
C GLY A 213 11.56 9.00 -1.82
N ARG A 214 12.35 8.32 -0.97
CA ARG A 214 11.84 7.41 0.06
C ARG A 214 11.00 8.16 1.10
N ALA A 215 11.48 9.30 1.61
CA ALA A 215 10.74 10.12 2.57
C ALA A 215 9.41 10.62 2.00
N LEU A 216 9.41 11.13 0.76
CA LEU A 216 8.20 11.60 0.08
C LEU A 216 7.20 10.47 -0.15
N SER A 217 7.67 9.25 -0.48
CA SER A 217 6.79 8.08 -0.61
C SER A 217 6.08 7.77 0.70
N LEU A 218 6.78 7.83 1.83
CA LEU A 218 6.19 7.65 3.17
C LEU A 218 5.19 8.74 3.52
N LEU A 219 5.54 10.01 3.26
CA LEU A 219 4.66 11.14 3.51
C LEU A 219 3.37 11.06 2.70
N TRP A 220 3.46 10.66 1.42
CA TRP A 220 2.30 10.50 0.54
C TRP A 220 1.43 9.30 0.93
N LEU A 221 2.04 8.14 1.20
CA LEU A 221 1.32 6.87 1.32
C LEU A 221 0.97 6.50 2.76
N GLU A 222 1.87 6.74 3.72
CA GLU A 222 1.83 6.11 5.05
C GLU A 222 1.50 7.08 6.20
N VAL A 223 1.97 8.33 6.15
CA VAL A 223 1.76 9.27 7.27
C VAL A 223 0.29 9.65 7.44
N ARG A 224 -0.21 9.54 8.68
CA ARG A 224 -1.61 9.80 9.08
C ARG A 224 -1.97 11.26 9.36
N TRP A 225 -0.96 12.14 9.40
CA TRP A 225 -1.12 13.58 9.66
C TRP A 225 -1.89 13.90 10.96
N ARG A 226 -1.59 13.12 12.00
CA ARG A 226 -2.00 13.33 13.39
C ARG A 226 -0.87 12.92 14.32
N THR A 227 -1.03 13.16 15.61
CA THR A 227 -0.11 12.66 16.63
C THR A 227 -0.06 11.13 16.54
N PRO A 228 1.14 10.51 16.44
CA PRO A 228 1.28 9.07 16.44
C PRO A 228 0.58 8.43 17.65
N SER A 229 -0.23 7.42 17.40
CA SER A 229 -1.00 6.72 18.45
C SER A 229 -0.27 5.52 19.04
N ASP A 230 0.69 4.96 18.30
CA ASP A 230 1.42 3.76 18.69
C ASP A 230 2.92 3.82 18.32
N ALA A 231 3.64 2.76 18.68
CA ALA A 231 5.07 2.63 18.41
C ALA A 231 5.39 2.53 16.90
N ALA A 232 4.50 1.94 16.10
CA ALA A 232 4.73 1.78 14.66
C ALA A 232 4.61 3.13 13.93
N GLU A 233 3.61 3.94 14.26
CA GLU A 233 3.46 5.30 13.75
C GLU A 233 4.58 6.23 14.23
N THR A 234 5.02 6.04 15.47
CA THR A 234 6.18 6.75 16.03
C THR A 234 7.44 6.43 15.23
N ALA A 235 7.69 5.14 14.97
CA ALA A 235 8.83 4.69 14.17
C ALA A 235 8.76 5.18 12.73
N LEU A 236 7.57 5.17 12.10
CA LEU A 236 7.36 5.70 10.75
C LEU A 236 7.74 7.18 10.66
N ALA A 237 7.27 7.99 11.60
CA ALA A 237 7.60 9.41 11.61
C ALA A 237 9.09 9.66 11.88
N ASP A 238 9.71 8.88 12.76
CA ASP A 238 11.15 8.96 13.01
C ASP A 238 11.98 8.54 11.79
N GLU A 239 11.52 7.54 11.04
CA GLU A 239 12.10 7.15 9.74
C GLU A 239 12.08 8.32 8.76
N VAL A 240 10.92 8.95 8.54
CA VAL A 240 10.79 10.10 7.64
C VAL A 240 11.72 11.24 8.06
N LEU A 241 11.69 11.62 9.33
CA LEU A 241 12.52 12.72 9.84
C LEU A 241 14.02 12.40 9.75
N GLY A 242 14.41 11.14 9.99
CA GLY A 242 15.77 10.66 9.82
C GLY A 242 16.24 10.74 8.37
N LEU A 243 15.41 10.32 7.42
CA LEU A 243 15.70 10.39 5.99
C LEU A 243 15.90 11.85 5.54
N LEU A 244 14.99 12.76 5.89
CA LEU A 244 15.10 14.18 5.52
C LEU A 244 16.35 14.85 6.12
N ARG A 245 16.66 14.58 7.39
CA ARG A 245 17.87 15.09 8.06
C ARG A 245 19.16 14.59 7.42
N ARG A 246 19.21 13.34 6.96
CA ARG A 246 20.36 12.76 6.26
C ARG A 246 20.50 13.30 4.85
N ALA A 247 19.38 13.50 4.16
CA ALA A 247 19.34 13.93 2.77
C ALA A 247 19.73 15.41 2.60
N TYR A 248 19.27 16.28 3.50
CA TYR A 248 19.44 17.74 3.36
C TYR A 248 20.91 18.19 3.26
N PRO A 249 21.84 17.74 4.12
CA PRO A 249 23.24 18.14 4.02
C PRO A 249 23.94 17.67 2.73
N LEU A 250 23.43 16.63 2.08
CA LEU A 250 24.01 16.07 0.86
C LEU A 250 23.66 16.90 -0.39
N GLU A 251 22.43 17.40 -0.49
CA GLU A 251 21.99 18.25 -1.61
C GLU A 251 20.95 19.30 -1.17
N PRO A 252 21.37 20.43 -0.54
CA PRO A 252 20.44 21.42 0.04
C PRO A 252 19.48 22.09 -0.94
N ASN A 253 19.80 22.08 -2.24
CA ASN A 253 19.06 22.79 -3.30
C ASN A 253 17.89 21.97 -3.88
N LEU A 254 17.59 20.79 -3.35
CA LEU A 254 16.41 20.02 -3.74
C LEU A 254 15.10 20.72 -3.33
N ALA A 255 13.99 20.34 -3.95
CA ALA A 255 12.66 20.79 -3.57
C ALA A 255 12.21 20.06 -2.30
N TRP A 256 12.44 20.67 -1.14
CA TRP A 256 12.14 20.08 0.16
C TRP A 256 10.67 20.29 0.58
N PRO A 257 10.03 19.30 1.22
CA PRO A 257 8.67 19.43 1.76
C PRO A 257 8.70 20.17 3.11
N TRP A 258 9.08 21.44 3.10
CA TRP A 258 9.32 22.22 4.34
C TRP A 258 8.10 22.29 5.25
N THR A 259 6.92 22.53 4.68
CA THR A 259 5.65 22.62 5.42
C THR A 259 5.37 21.33 6.16
N GLU A 260 5.47 20.20 5.47
CA GLU A 260 5.21 18.88 6.00
C GLU A 260 6.28 18.39 6.97
N TRP A 261 7.53 18.73 6.72
CA TRP A 261 8.62 18.44 7.65
C TRP A 261 8.38 19.15 8.99
N ARG A 262 7.95 20.43 8.95
CA ARG A 262 7.59 21.17 10.17
C ARG A 262 6.42 20.52 10.90
N GLU A 263 5.33 20.26 10.18
CA GLU A 263 4.12 19.66 10.76
C GLU A 263 4.44 18.30 11.41
N LEU A 264 5.25 17.45 10.76
CA LEU A 264 5.61 16.16 11.33
C LEU A 264 6.47 16.29 12.60
N LEU A 265 7.35 17.29 12.69
CA LEU A 265 8.11 17.58 13.92
C LEU A 265 7.18 18.00 15.08
N GLU A 266 6.15 18.78 14.77
CA GLU A 266 5.13 19.23 15.74
C GLU A 266 4.28 18.06 16.22
N LEU A 267 3.74 17.26 15.30
CA LEU A 267 2.97 16.04 15.59
C LEU A 267 3.79 15.03 16.40
N ARG A 268 5.10 14.96 16.16
CA ARG A 268 6.02 14.13 16.95
C ARG A 268 6.40 14.70 18.31
N GLY A 269 6.13 15.97 18.56
CA GLY A 269 6.51 16.64 19.80
C GLY A 269 8.01 16.82 19.99
N LEU A 270 8.82 16.68 18.92
CA LEU A 270 10.29 16.75 19.02
C LEU A 270 10.76 18.19 19.21
N ARG A 271 11.55 18.44 20.26
CA ARG A 271 12.06 19.77 20.65
C ARG A 271 13.44 20.11 20.09
N ASP A 272 13.86 19.43 19.03
CA ASP A 272 15.15 19.65 18.37
C ASP A 272 15.22 21.07 17.78
N GLN A 273 15.86 21.99 18.50
CA GLN A 273 15.95 23.40 18.12
C GLN A 273 16.72 23.60 16.82
N ALA A 274 17.74 22.80 16.54
CA ALA A 274 18.54 22.95 15.32
C ALA A 274 17.73 22.59 14.08
N THR A 275 17.02 21.45 14.10
CA THR A 275 16.14 21.06 12.98
C THR A 275 14.97 22.02 12.85
N ARG A 276 14.37 22.50 13.95
CA ARG A 276 13.30 23.51 13.88
C ARG A 276 13.77 24.80 13.24
N GLN A 277 14.92 25.35 13.65
CA GLN A 277 15.48 26.56 13.04
C GLN A 277 15.80 26.36 11.55
N LEU A 278 16.27 25.17 11.16
CA LEU A 278 16.50 24.84 9.75
C LEU A 278 15.19 24.88 8.96
N VAL A 279 14.17 24.20 9.47
CA VAL A 279 12.86 24.12 8.83
C VAL A 279 12.16 25.47 8.82
N ASP A 280 12.27 26.28 9.88
CA ASP A 280 11.71 27.64 9.94
C ASP A 280 12.37 28.58 8.91
N ARG A 281 13.68 28.41 8.66
CA ARG A 281 14.38 29.14 7.60
C ARG A 281 13.94 28.68 6.21
N GLY A 282 13.82 27.37 6.01
CA GLY A 282 13.37 26.78 4.74
C GLY A 282 11.90 27.04 4.43
N ALA A 283 11.05 27.09 5.44
CA ALA A 283 9.62 27.43 5.38
C ALA A 283 9.35 28.94 5.46
N GLY A 284 10.40 29.77 5.59
CA GLY A 284 10.28 31.22 5.68
C GLY A 284 9.79 31.85 4.36
N PRO A 285 9.44 33.16 4.35
CA PRO A 285 8.77 33.80 3.21
C PRO A 285 9.60 33.95 1.92
N LEU A 286 10.82 33.43 1.84
CA LEU A 286 11.70 33.62 0.69
C LEU A 286 12.28 32.28 0.20
N VAL A 287 12.05 32.04 -1.09
CA VAL A 287 12.35 30.86 -1.92
C VAL A 287 11.26 29.78 -1.87
N GLY A 288 10.12 30.06 -2.51
CA GLY A 288 9.17 29.02 -2.93
C GLY A 288 7.74 29.14 -2.42
N GLY A 289 7.19 30.37 -2.34
CA GLY A 289 5.75 30.62 -2.31
C GLY A 289 5.16 30.78 -0.92
N ALA A 290 4.54 31.94 -0.69
CA ALA A 290 3.35 32.00 0.15
C ALA A 290 2.45 30.80 -0.21
N ALA A 291 1.71 30.24 0.76
CA ALA A 291 0.62 29.33 0.47
C ALA A 291 -0.36 30.07 -0.47
N ALA A 292 -0.10 29.99 -1.77
CA ALA A 292 -1.03 30.37 -2.79
C ALA A 292 -2.21 29.45 -2.57
N ASP A 293 -3.41 30.02 -2.49
CA ASP A 293 -4.64 29.26 -2.58
C ASP A 293 -4.46 28.22 -3.72
N GLY A 294 -4.38 26.94 -3.36
CA GLY A 294 -4.20 25.84 -4.31
C GLY A 294 -2.89 25.04 -4.26
N VAL A 295 -1.90 25.33 -3.40
CA VAL A 295 -0.76 24.40 -3.22
C VAL A 295 -1.23 23.15 -2.48
N GLN A 296 -1.20 22.00 -3.17
CA GLN A 296 -1.57 20.72 -2.58
C GLN A 296 -0.51 20.28 -1.57
N LEU A 297 -0.91 20.13 -0.30
CA LEU A 297 -0.08 19.51 0.74
C LEU A 297 0.22 18.04 0.40
N VAL A 298 1.42 17.60 0.76
CA VAL A 298 1.86 16.21 0.63
C VAL A 298 1.07 15.34 1.61
N GLY A 299 0.55 14.21 1.12
CA GLY A 299 -0.14 13.20 1.94
C GLY A 299 -1.52 12.83 1.44
N TYR A 300 -1.71 11.60 0.94
CA TYR A 300 -3.03 11.11 0.55
C TYR A 300 -3.95 10.88 1.74
N ARG A 301 -3.37 10.45 2.87
CA ARG A 301 -4.11 10.15 4.10
C ARG A 301 -4.60 11.39 4.87
N ARG A 302 -4.38 12.59 4.30
CA ARG A 302 -5.11 13.82 4.70
C ARG A 302 -6.57 13.81 4.25
N ARG A 303 -6.94 12.91 3.35
CA ARG A 303 -8.30 12.73 2.81
C ARG A 303 -8.79 11.32 3.13
N PRO A 304 -10.11 11.06 3.02
CA PRO A 304 -10.64 9.70 3.16
C PRO A 304 -9.96 8.72 2.20
N VAL A 305 -9.78 7.50 2.69
CA VAL A 305 -9.17 6.37 1.97
C VAL A 305 -10.24 5.33 1.72
N THR A 306 -10.32 4.82 0.50
CA THR A 306 -11.18 3.67 0.20
C THR A 306 -10.35 2.38 0.35
N ILE A 307 -10.73 1.56 1.32
CA ILE A 307 -10.16 0.24 1.55
C ILE A 307 -10.84 -0.76 0.62
N ILE A 308 -10.05 -1.56 -0.10
CA ILE A 308 -10.56 -2.71 -0.86
C ILE A 308 -10.18 -4.00 -0.12
N HIS A 309 -11.17 -4.84 0.18
CA HIS A 309 -10.98 -6.14 0.84
C HIS A 309 -11.99 -7.16 0.30
N GLU A 310 -11.51 -8.31 -0.16
CA GLU A 310 -12.35 -9.42 -0.66
C GLU A 310 -13.49 -9.00 -1.61
N GLY A 311 -13.19 -8.07 -2.53
CA GLY A 311 -14.15 -7.57 -3.52
C GLY A 311 -15.16 -6.55 -3.01
N TRP A 312 -14.97 -6.04 -1.79
CA TRP A 312 -15.73 -4.96 -1.18
C TRP A 312 -14.88 -3.70 -1.02
N ALA A 313 -15.53 -2.55 -1.06
CA ALA A 313 -14.95 -1.23 -0.93
C ALA A 313 -15.63 -0.45 0.21
N LEU A 314 -14.82 0.12 1.09
CA LEU A 314 -15.28 0.94 2.21
C LEU A 314 -14.44 2.21 2.33
N GLU A 315 -15.10 3.37 2.37
CA GLU A 315 -14.44 4.64 2.65
C GLU A 315 -14.27 4.83 4.16
N VAL A 316 -13.04 5.06 4.60
CA VAL A 316 -12.68 5.32 6.00
C VAL A 316 -11.88 6.62 6.12
N PRO A 317 -11.85 7.26 7.30
CA PRO A 317 -10.97 8.41 7.54
C PRO A 317 -9.51 8.07 7.23
N GLY A 318 -8.77 8.97 6.58
CA GLY A 318 -7.39 8.72 6.21
C GLY A 318 -6.43 8.54 7.40
N SER A 319 -6.84 9.01 8.57
CA SER A 319 -6.15 8.90 9.86
C SER A 319 -6.27 7.51 10.51
N PHE A 320 -7.13 6.63 10.00
CA PHE A 320 -7.30 5.26 10.53
C PHE A 320 -6.02 4.44 10.36
N THR A 321 -5.57 3.82 11.44
CA THR A 321 -4.57 2.75 11.39
C THR A 321 -5.26 1.48 10.98
N GLY A 322 -4.62 0.62 10.19
CA GLY A 322 -5.26 -0.61 9.75
C GLY A 322 -4.27 -1.74 9.48
N THR A 323 -4.75 -2.95 9.68
CA THR A 323 -4.05 -4.19 9.39
C THR A 323 -4.92 -5.05 8.48
N ARG A 324 -4.29 -5.93 7.70
CA ARG A 324 -4.99 -6.80 6.76
C ARG A 324 -4.43 -8.20 6.86
N THR A 325 -5.32 -9.17 7.04
CA THR A 325 -5.05 -10.59 6.88
C THR A 325 -5.72 -11.08 5.58
N ALA A 326 -5.56 -12.36 5.26
CA ALA A 326 -6.28 -12.96 4.12
C ALA A 326 -7.81 -12.93 4.31
N GLU A 327 -8.27 -12.95 5.56
CA GLU A 327 -9.70 -13.10 5.88
C GLU A 327 -10.35 -11.76 6.20
N GLU A 328 -9.60 -10.86 6.85
CA GLU A 328 -10.15 -9.68 7.49
C GLU A 328 -9.26 -8.45 7.30
N TRP A 329 -9.90 -7.31 7.07
CA TRP A 329 -9.30 -6.01 7.30
C TRP A 329 -9.81 -5.45 8.62
N SER A 330 -8.92 -4.96 9.47
CA SER A 330 -9.28 -4.25 10.70
C SER A 330 -8.60 -2.88 10.75
N GLY A 331 -9.29 -1.88 11.27
CA GLY A 331 -8.71 -0.55 11.44
C GLY A 331 -9.52 0.38 12.31
N GLY A 332 -8.90 1.43 12.81
CA GLY A 332 -9.55 2.32 13.77
C GLY A 332 -8.70 3.50 14.19
N GLU A 333 -9.34 4.37 14.96
CA GLU A 333 -8.74 5.54 15.60
C GLU A 333 -9.68 6.04 16.71
N ALA A 334 -9.09 6.53 17.82
CA ALA A 334 -9.78 7.35 18.82
C ALA A 334 -11.16 6.80 19.26
N GLY A 335 -11.20 5.53 19.65
CA GLY A 335 -12.42 4.87 20.14
C GLY A 335 -13.40 4.42 19.06
N ARG A 336 -12.99 4.45 17.78
CA ARG A 336 -13.72 3.85 16.66
C ARG A 336 -12.90 2.72 16.06
N SER A 337 -13.49 1.54 15.92
CA SER A 337 -12.86 0.40 15.24
C SER A 337 -13.82 -0.15 14.18
N ILE A 338 -13.25 -0.71 13.10
CA ILE A 338 -13.96 -1.38 12.03
C ILE A 338 -13.21 -2.68 11.74
N SER A 339 -13.96 -3.77 11.65
CA SER A 339 -13.53 -5.06 11.09
C SER A 339 -14.40 -5.39 9.89
N LEU A 340 -13.78 -5.82 8.78
CA LEU A 340 -14.46 -6.17 7.53
C LEU A 340 -13.90 -7.49 7.01
N ALA A 341 -14.79 -8.47 6.85
CA ALA A 341 -14.52 -9.74 6.20
C ALA A 341 -15.43 -9.91 4.98
N GLY A 342 -14.91 -10.44 3.89
CA GLY A 342 -15.66 -10.68 2.65
C GLY A 342 -15.47 -12.11 2.15
N VAL A 343 -16.43 -12.61 1.38
CA VAL A 343 -16.39 -13.97 0.85
C VAL A 343 -17.15 -14.07 -0.47
N GLU A 344 -16.63 -14.86 -1.41
CA GLU A 344 -17.38 -15.27 -2.60
C GLU A 344 -18.37 -16.38 -2.24
N THR A 345 -19.60 -16.27 -2.72
CA THR A 345 -20.72 -17.14 -2.30
C THR A 345 -21.31 -17.88 -3.49
N ALA A 346 -21.48 -19.18 -3.35
CA ALA A 346 -22.10 -20.03 -4.36
C ALA A 346 -22.99 -21.11 -3.73
N GLN A 347 -24.03 -21.52 -4.44
CA GLN A 347 -24.86 -22.65 -4.09
C GLN A 347 -25.13 -23.48 -5.36
N GLY A 348 -24.84 -24.79 -5.30
CA GLY A 348 -25.00 -25.66 -6.48
C GLY A 348 -24.13 -25.24 -7.67
N GLY A 349 -22.95 -24.65 -7.43
CA GLY A 349 -22.05 -24.16 -8.47
C GLY A 349 -22.49 -22.83 -9.14
N GLN A 350 -23.55 -22.19 -8.64
CA GLN A 350 -24.03 -20.89 -9.15
C GLN A 350 -23.84 -19.79 -8.10
N PRO A 351 -23.58 -18.53 -8.51
CA PRO A 351 -23.50 -17.39 -7.59
C PRO A 351 -24.76 -17.27 -6.73
N MET A 352 -24.59 -17.26 -5.40
CA MET A 352 -25.69 -17.18 -4.44
C MET A 352 -26.42 -15.83 -4.56
N SER A 353 -27.74 -15.78 -4.30
CA SER A 353 -28.45 -14.49 -4.20
C SER A 353 -28.20 -13.80 -2.87
N ALA A 354 -28.27 -12.46 -2.85
CA ALA A 354 -28.10 -11.67 -1.62
C ALA A 354 -29.09 -12.09 -0.52
N ASP A 355 -30.38 -12.29 -0.87
CA ASP A 355 -31.41 -12.69 0.09
C ASP A 355 -31.17 -14.07 0.71
N LEU A 356 -30.60 -14.99 -0.06
CA LEU A 356 -30.29 -16.32 0.45
C LEU A 356 -29.12 -16.25 1.43
N PHE A 357 -28.07 -15.52 1.06
CA PHE A 357 -26.93 -15.28 1.93
C PHE A 357 -27.36 -14.64 3.26
N LEU A 358 -28.08 -13.52 3.21
CA LEU A 358 -28.52 -12.81 4.41
C LEU A 358 -29.46 -13.65 5.30
N ARG A 359 -30.30 -14.51 4.72
CA ARG A 359 -31.12 -15.45 5.50
C ARG A 359 -30.27 -16.48 6.24
N GLN A 360 -29.15 -16.91 5.65
CA GLN A 360 -28.26 -17.90 6.25
C GLN A 360 -27.36 -17.29 7.34
N VAL A 361 -26.79 -16.10 7.09
CA VAL A 361 -25.74 -15.54 7.96
C VAL A 361 -26.24 -14.46 8.93
N ALA A 362 -27.35 -13.78 8.60
CA ALA A 362 -27.91 -12.69 9.43
C ALA A 362 -29.25 -13.09 10.06
N GLY A 363 -29.59 -14.38 10.06
CA GLY A 363 -30.84 -14.88 10.63
C GLY A 363 -30.95 -14.64 12.15
N HIS A 364 -29.81 -14.66 12.85
CA HIS A 364 -29.74 -14.44 14.30
C HIS A 364 -29.99 -12.99 14.72
N LEU A 365 -29.97 -12.02 13.79
CA LEU A 365 -30.23 -10.61 14.11
C LEU A 365 -31.70 -10.35 14.50
N GLY A 366 -32.61 -11.28 14.22
CA GLY A 366 -34.02 -11.17 14.59
C GLY A 366 -34.82 -10.21 13.70
N HIS A 367 -36.04 -9.87 14.15
CA HIS A 367 -36.98 -9.02 13.41
C HIS A 367 -36.71 -7.51 13.56
N GLU A 368 -35.95 -7.11 14.58
CA GLU A 368 -35.60 -5.70 14.84
C GLU A 368 -34.34 -5.25 14.09
N ALA A 369 -33.79 -6.12 13.23
CA ALA A 369 -32.64 -5.79 12.41
C ALA A 369 -32.95 -4.61 11.47
N ILE A 370 -31.99 -3.69 11.39
CA ILE A 370 -32.03 -2.57 10.46
C ILE A 370 -31.74 -3.11 9.06
N GLU A 371 -32.65 -2.88 8.13
CA GLU A 371 -32.47 -3.30 6.73
C GLU A 371 -31.89 -2.16 5.88
N HIS A 372 -31.17 -2.54 4.83
CA HIS A 372 -30.59 -1.64 3.85
C HIS A 372 -30.72 -2.24 2.45
N ASP A 373 -31.13 -1.43 1.47
CA ASP A 373 -31.14 -1.77 0.04
C ASP A 373 -30.69 -0.52 -0.73
N ASP A 374 -29.54 -0.61 -1.41
CA ASP A 374 -29.02 0.45 -2.28
C ASP A 374 -28.20 -0.15 -3.44
N GLY A 375 -28.50 0.26 -4.67
CA GLY A 375 -27.69 -0.08 -5.84
C GLY A 375 -27.46 -1.58 -6.09
N GLY A 376 -28.33 -2.46 -5.56
CA GLY A 376 -28.19 -3.93 -5.64
C GLY A 376 -27.44 -4.57 -4.46
N VAL A 377 -26.94 -3.77 -3.51
CA VAL A 377 -26.46 -4.22 -2.20
C VAL A 377 -27.66 -4.35 -1.28
N ARG A 378 -27.81 -5.52 -0.67
CA ARG A 378 -28.75 -5.71 0.45
C ARG A 378 -27.99 -5.91 1.72
N GLY A 379 -28.51 -5.41 2.83
CA GLY A 379 -27.88 -5.58 4.12
C GLY A 379 -28.86 -5.68 5.28
N ARG A 380 -28.39 -6.32 6.35
CA ARG A 380 -29.05 -6.35 7.65
C ARG A 380 -28.03 -6.07 8.74
N ALA A 381 -28.37 -5.20 9.68
CA ALA A 381 -27.50 -4.89 10.81
C ALA A 381 -28.28 -4.81 12.13
N ARG A 382 -27.56 -4.91 13.24
CA ARG A 382 -28.09 -4.72 14.59
C ARG A 382 -27.14 -3.85 15.39
N LEU A 383 -27.72 -2.97 16.19
CA LEU A 383 -27.01 -2.28 17.26
C LEU A 383 -26.99 -3.17 18.50
N ALA A 384 -25.81 -3.43 19.04
CA ALA A 384 -25.62 -4.18 20.28
C ALA A 384 -24.72 -3.39 21.22
N LEU A 385 -24.90 -3.63 22.52
CA LEU A 385 -23.89 -3.30 23.52
C LEU A 385 -23.01 -4.54 23.67
N ASP A 386 -21.73 -4.41 23.43
CA ASP A 386 -20.75 -5.44 23.71
C ASP A 386 -20.16 -5.22 25.11
N THR A 387 -20.21 -6.26 25.93
CA THR A 387 -19.66 -6.31 27.29
C THR A 387 -18.50 -7.31 27.42
N SER A 388 -18.11 -7.98 26.33
CA SER A 388 -17.13 -9.06 26.32
C SER A 388 -15.72 -8.61 26.74
N SER A 389 -15.40 -7.33 26.58
CA SER A 389 -14.13 -6.72 27.00
C SER A 389 -14.14 -6.21 28.45
N GLY A 390 -15.26 -6.33 29.18
CA GLY A 390 -15.43 -5.76 30.52
C GLY A 390 -15.73 -4.25 30.54
N VAL A 391 -15.78 -3.61 29.37
CA VAL A 391 -16.26 -2.24 29.16
C VAL A 391 -17.45 -2.31 28.23
N GLU A 392 -18.55 -1.61 28.55
CA GLU A 392 -19.69 -1.50 27.64
C GLU A 392 -19.30 -0.63 26.43
N VAL A 393 -19.16 -1.27 25.27
CA VAL A 393 -18.88 -0.60 24.00
C VAL A 393 -20.09 -0.79 23.09
N ALA A 394 -20.54 0.26 22.41
CA ALA A 394 -21.61 0.11 21.43
C ALA A 394 -21.04 -0.44 20.11
N ALA A 395 -21.72 -1.40 19.51
CA ALA A 395 -21.28 -2.05 18.29
C ALA A 395 -22.41 -2.15 17.25
N VAL A 396 -22.07 -1.91 15.99
CA VAL A 396 -22.88 -2.29 14.84
C VAL A 396 -22.36 -3.62 14.33
N GLU A 397 -23.19 -4.65 14.38
CA GLU A 397 -22.96 -5.94 13.71
C GLU A 397 -23.76 -5.92 12.40
N GLY A 398 -23.08 -5.83 11.25
CA GLY A 398 -23.69 -5.66 9.94
C GLY A 398 -23.28 -6.74 8.95
N PHE A 399 -24.23 -7.14 8.10
CA PHE A 399 -23.99 -8.01 6.96
C PHE A 399 -24.47 -7.31 5.69
N SER A 400 -23.69 -7.40 4.62
CA SER A 400 -24.03 -6.88 3.30
C SER A 400 -23.79 -7.93 2.24
N ALA A 401 -24.61 -7.95 1.19
CA ALA A 401 -24.56 -8.97 0.16
C ALA A 401 -24.98 -8.44 -1.21
N VAL A 402 -24.31 -8.96 -2.23
CA VAL A 402 -24.71 -8.89 -3.63
C VAL A 402 -24.75 -10.30 -4.20
N ARG A 403 -25.20 -10.47 -5.44
CA ARG A 403 -25.17 -11.79 -6.07
C ARG A 403 -23.72 -12.31 -6.14
N GLY A 404 -23.46 -13.45 -5.53
CA GLY A 404 -22.17 -14.13 -5.55
C GLY A 404 -21.15 -13.63 -4.52
N ARG A 405 -21.48 -12.66 -3.67
CA ARG A 405 -20.57 -12.14 -2.64
C ARG A 405 -21.30 -11.71 -1.38
N GLY A 406 -20.70 -11.98 -0.24
CA GLY A 406 -21.15 -11.50 1.07
C GLY A 406 -20.04 -10.80 1.82
N ALA A 407 -20.41 -9.93 2.76
CA ALA A 407 -19.51 -9.32 3.72
C ALA A 407 -20.15 -9.29 5.11
N ALA A 408 -19.30 -9.45 6.11
CA ALA A 408 -19.58 -9.15 7.50
C ALA A 408 -18.72 -7.95 7.90
N ILE A 409 -19.34 -7.00 8.58
CA ILE A 409 -18.66 -5.83 9.12
C ILE A 409 -19.08 -5.63 10.56
N ARG A 410 -18.12 -5.36 11.42
CA ARG A 410 -18.36 -4.97 12.80
C ARG A 410 -17.69 -3.63 13.07
N ILE A 411 -18.47 -2.70 13.62
CA ILE A 411 -18.01 -1.33 13.91
C ILE A 411 -18.23 -1.09 15.39
N GLU A 412 -17.16 -0.83 16.13
CA GLU A 412 -17.21 -0.55 17.57
C GLU A 412 -16.98 0.94 17.80
N ILE A 413 -17.74 1.49 18.73
CA ILE A 413 -17.69 2.90 19.12
C ILE A 413 -17.70 3.02 20.65
N ASP A 414 -16.74 3.74 21.19
CA ASP A 414 -16.64 4.01 22.63
C ASP A 414 -17.75 4.99 23.07
N GLU A 415 -18.06 5.97 22.23
CA GLU A 415 -19.05 7.00 22.53
C GLU A 415 -20.38 6.69 21.84
N PRO A 416 -21.49 6.58 22.58
CA PRO A 416 -22.79 6.28 22.00
C PRO A 416 -23.12 7.21 20.85
N GLN A 417 -22.89 8.53 20.96
CA GLN A 417 -23.22 9.53 19.93
C GLN A 417 -22.74 9.23 18.50
N ASP A 418 -21.75 8.34 18.34
CA ASP A 418 -21.27 7.88 17.05
C ASP A 418 -22.13 6.79 16.38
N TRP A 419 -23.27 6.39 16.96
CA TRP A 419 -24.15 5.35 16.37
C TRP A 419 -24.58 5.68 14.93
N LYS A 420 -24.85 6.96 14.66
CA LYS A 420 -25.19 7.39 13.30
C LYS A 420 -24.02 7.20 12.34
N TRP A 421 -22.80 7.56 12.76
CA TRP A 421 -21.60 7.37 11.95
C TRP A 421 -21.35 5.88 11.67
N ALA A 422 -21.50 5.01 12.67
CA ALA A 422 -21.30 3.57 12.51
C ALA A 422 -22.31 2.97 11.51
N LEU A 423 -23.60 3.31 11.65
CA LEU A 423 -24.62 2.85 10.70
C LEU A 423 -24.41 3.40 9.28
N ASP A 424 -24.07 4.68 9.15
CA ASP A 424 -23.81 5.29 7.84
C ASP A 424 -22.55 4.69 7.19
N THR A 425 -21.55 4.30 7.98
CA THR A 425 -20.34 3.62 7.51
C THR A 425 -20.66 2.23 6.98
N TRP A 426 -21.46 1.42 7.71
CA TRP A 426 -21.93 0.13 7.21
C TRP A 426 -22.74 0.27 5.90
N ARG A 427 -23.64 1.24 5.83
CA ARG A 427 -24.46 1.50 4.61
C ARG A 427 -23.64 1.95 3.40
N ARG A 428 -22.43 2.47 3.59
CA ARG A 428 -21.52 2.87 2.48
C ARG A 428 -20.74 1.70 1.90
N LEU A 429 -20.81 0.51 2.51
CA LEU A 429 -20.12 -0.67 2.02
C LEU A 429 -20.68 -1.07 0.64
N ARG A 430 -19.80 -1.16 -0.36
CA ARG A 430 -20.17 -1.40 -1.76
C ARG A 430 -19.24 -2.42 -2.44
N PRO A 431 -19.65 -3.08 -3.52
CA PRO A 431 -18.74 -3.90 -4.34
C PRO A 431 -17.59 -3.03 -4.91
N ALA A 432 -16.38 -3.60 -4.96
CA ALA A 432 -15.16 -2.96 -5.44
C ALA A 432 -14.99 -2.93 -6.97
#